data_AF-F3LCS7-F1
#
_entry.id   AF-F3LCS7-F1
#
_cell.length_a   1.000
_cell.length_b   1.000
_cell.length_c   1.000
_cell.angle_alpha   90.00
_cell.angle_beta   90.00
_cell.angle_gamma   90.00
#
_symmetry.space_group_name_H-M   'P 1'
#
loop_
_entity.id
_entity.type
_entity.pdbx_description
1 polymer ?
#
loop_
_entity_poly.entity_id
_entity_poly.type
_entity_poly.pdbx_seq_one_letter_code
_entity_poly.pdbx_strand_id
1 'polypeptide(L)'
;METASALHEKATPDNWDKIIHQSFLNGHIHKAIEAIVNAINAATDKKPKGLLIQLSYYLFIIKDYAGASHILKNAHQLYPEDENLLLNIGISLSRNKMYQESIQYVSQYLKKNKTDFTGWDSLANSYYHTGAPEKATKAGNNALLLKDRLNKDPENTWLLPDTSISGLTQNKKKVIAFSLWGNEKRYIFGALRNLLLAPDIYPDWELWFYTDNSVSPGFHELIEQLGGKVILQEKNQSQRDKLCWRFSVANDETVGYFLVRDVDSVFSVREYIAVQKWMDSGKHFHIIRDWWTHTDLMLAGMWGGVAGVLPNIKTLLADYFPNSVTTPNIDQWFLRDRIWNYVKKSCLIHDRCFSYGGSQKIPGPTPDENIHIGSCEYSQRPEFQEKILSAWLDRGRNKKDL
;
A
#
# COMPACT_ATOMS: atom_id res chain seq x y z
N MET A 1 -15.92 12.28 19.17
CA MET A 1 -15.32 10.94 19.15
C MET A 1 -16.40 9.95 18.70
N GLU A 2 -16.62 9.83 17.40
CA GLU A 2 -17.37 8.69 16.84
C GLU A 2 -16.45 7.46 16.94
N THR A 3 -16.95 6.36 17.47
CA THR A 3 -16.17 5.12 17.67
C THR A 3 -15.77 4.52 16.30
N ALA A 4 -14.74 3.68 16.27
CA ALA A 4 -14.34 2.95 15.05
C ALA A 4 -15.52 2.15 14.41
N SER A 5 -16.52 1.78 15.23
CA SER A 5 -17.78 1.16 14.79
C SER A 5 -18.64 2.10 13.92
N ALA A 6 -18.75 3.38 14.30
CA ALA A 6 -19.55 4.37 13.56
C ALA A 6 -18.90 4.79 12.23
N LEU A 7 -17.57 4.69 12.13
CA LEU A 7 -16.83 4.95 10.89
C LEU A 7 -16.99 3.84 9.85
N HIS A 8 -17.16 2.58 10.29
CA HIS A 8 -17.44 1.46 9.38
C HIS A 8 -18.91 1.42 8.92
N GLU A 9 -19.86 1.85 9.77
CA GLU A 9 -21.27 1.96 9.40
C GLU A 9 -21.53 2.95 8.23
N LYS A 10 -20.78 4.05 8.15
CA LYS A 10 -20.93 5.06 7.07
C LYS A 10 -20.46 4.58 5.68
N ALA A 11 -19.74 3.47 5.59
CA ALA A 11 -19.13 3.01 4.34
C ALA A 11 -19.73 1.69 3.79
N THR A 12 -20.61 1.04 4.53
CA THR A 12 -21.22 -0.24 4.12
C THR A 12 -22.27 -0.01 3.03
N PRO A 13 -22.21 -0.70 1.87
CA PRO A 13 -23.22 -0.54 0.83
C PRO A 13 -24.65 -0.82 1.35
N ASP A 14 -25.62 0.02 0.97
CA ASP A 14 -27.01 -0.05 1.48
C ASP A 14 -27.70 -1.39 1.24
N ASN A 15 -27.26 -2.12 0.21
CA ASN A 15 -27.82 -3.40 -0.19
C ASN A 15 -27.11 -4.62 0.45
N TRP A 16 -26.21 -4.41 1.41
CA TRP A 16 -25.57 -5.48 2.16
C TRP A 16 -26.36 -5.83 3.43
N ASP A 17 -26.28 -7.10 3.82
CA ASP A 17 -26.76 -7.51 5.14
C ASP A 17 -25.78 -6.99 6.20
N LYS A 18 -26.22 -5.98 6.96
CA LYS A 18 -25.42 -5.29 7.98
C LYS A 18 -25.07 -6.18 9.17
N ILE A 19 -25.96 -7.12 9.53
CA ILE A 19 -25.73 -8.02 10.67
C ILE A 19 -24.63 -9.02 10.33
N ILE A 20 -24.73 -9.62 9.14
CA ILE A 20 -23.70 -10.50 8.61
C ILE A 20 -22.38 -9.74 8.46
N HIS A 21 -22.42 -8.50 7.96
CA HIS A 21 -21.23 -7.67 7.81
C HIS A 21 -20.55 -7.35 9.13
N GLN A 22 -21.31 -6.98 10.16
CA GLN A 22 -20.76 -6.73 11.49
C GLN A 22 -20.10 -7.98 12.07
N SER A 23 -20.68 -9.17 11.85
CA SER A 23 -20.07 -10.45 12.23
C SER A 23 -18.71 -10.66 11.56
N PHE A 24 -18.61 -10.35 10.26
CA PHE A 24 -17.36 -10.39 9.51
C PHE A 24 -16.32 -9.41 10.07
N LEU A 25 -16.71 -8.17 10.32
CA LEU A 25 -15.84 -7.12 10.89
C LEU A 25 -15.34 -7.49 12.29
N ASN A 26 -16.14 -8.23 13.07
CA ASN A 26 -15.75 -8.74 14.39
C ASN A 26 -14.81 -9.96 14.32
N GLY A 27 -14.34 -10.35 13.13
CA GLY A 27 -13.41 -11.46 12.92
C GLY A 27 -14.09 -12.83 12.85
N HIS A 28 -15.42 -12.92 12.91
CA HIS A 28 -16.15 -14.19 12.78
C HIS A 28 -16.35 -14.59 11.30
N ILE A 29 -15.25 -14.63 10.55
CA ILE A 29 -15.24 -14.76 9.09
C ILE A 29 -16.04 -15.97 8.61
N HIS A 30 -15.78 -17.16 9.16
CA HIS A 30 -16.48 -18.39 8.77
C HIS A 30 -17.99 -18.32 9.02
N LYS A 31 -18.41 -17.79 10.17
CA LYS A 31 -19.83 -17.64 10.51
C LYS A 31 -20.52 -16.65 9.57
N ALA A 32 -19.85 -15.56 9.21
CA ALA A 32 -20.40 -14.58 8.27
C ALA A 32 -20.56 -15.18 6.87
N ILE A 33 -19.58 -15.96 6.39
CA ILE A 33 -19.65 -16.65 5.09
C ILE A 33 -20.76 -17.72 5.10
N GLU A 34 -20.88 -18.50 6.16
CA GLU A 34 -21.97 -19.49 6.29
C GLU A 34 -23.34 -18.81 6.29
N ALA A 35 -23.51 -17.75 7.08
CA ALA A 35 -24.76 -17.01 7.16
C ALA A 35 -25.17 -16.42 5.80
N ILE A 36 -24.23 -15.84 5.04
CA ILE A 36 -24.57 -15.27 3.73
C ILE A 36 -24.90 -16.33 2.69
N VAL A 37 -24.22 -17.47 2.71
CA VAL A 37 -24.55 -18.62 1.85
C VAL A 37 -25.94 -19.14 2.16
N ASN A 38 -26.30 -19.28 3.45
CA ASN A 38 -27.64 -19.69 3.86
C ASN A 38 -28.71 -18.68 3.41
N ALA A 39 -28.44 -17.37 3.55
CA ALA A 39 -29.35 -16.32 3.08
C ALA A 39 -29.55 -16.36 1.55
N ILE A 40 -28.48 -16.60 0.78
CA ILE A 40 -28.56 -16.80 -0.68
C ILE A 40 -29.38 -18.05 -1.00
N ASN A 41 -29.15 -19.16 -0.29
CA ASN A 41 -29.84 -20.43 -0.54
C ASN A 41 -31.33 -20.37 -0.20
N ALA A 42 -31.71 -19.63 0.85
CA ALA A 42 -33.09 -19.43 1.27
C ALA A 42 -33.92 -18.60 0.25
N ALA A 43 -33.28 -17.82 -0.61
CA ALA A 43 -33.98 -17.10 -1.68
C ALA A 43 -34.57 -18.08 -2.70
N THR A 44 -35.90 -18.12 -2.80
CA THR A 44 -36.67 -19.00 -3.69
C THR A 44 -36.66 -18.54 -5.15
N ASP A 45 -36.40 -17.26 -5.40
CA ASP A 45 -36.40 -16.63 -6.72
C ASP A 45 -34.97 -16.30 -7.20
N LYS A 46 -34.86 -15.29 -8.07
CA LYS A 46 -33.60 -14.67 -8.49
C LYS A 46 -32.76 -14.30 -7.26
N LYS A 47 -31.57 -14.90 -7.14
CA LYS A 47 -30.66 -14.72 -6.00
C LYS A 47 -30.33 -13.23 -5.80
N PRO A 48 -30.50 -12.65 -4.59
CA PRO A 48 -30.31 -11.21 -4.38
C PRO A 48 -28.90 -10.73 -4.71
N LYS A 49 -28.81 -9.75 -5.61
CA LYS A 49 -27.53 -9.14 -6.05
C LYS A 49 -26.63 -8.71 -4.89
N GLY A 50 -27.21 -8.03 -3.89
CA GLY A 50 -26.48 -7.53 -2.72
C GLY A 50 -25.73 -8.64 -1.97
N LEU A 51 -26.40 -9.77 -1.73
CA LEU A 51 -25.81 -10.92 -1.06
C LEU A 51 -24.72 -11.60 -1.90
N LEU A 52 -24.90 -11.71 -3.23
CA LEU A 52 -23.89 -12.27 -4.13
C LEU A 52 -22.62 -11.41 -4.14
N ILE A 53 -22.76 -10.09 -4.24
CA ILE A 53 -21.63 -9.15 -4.21
C ILE A 53 -20.93 -9.20 -2.84
N GLN A 54 -21.69 -9.18 -1.75
CA GLN A 54 -21.14 -9.24 -0.39
C GLN A 54 -20.40 -10.56 -0.13
N LEU A 55 -20.93 -11.71 -0.59
CA LEU A 55 -20.22 -13.00 -0.50
C LEU A 55 -18.92 -12.95 -1.32
N SER A 56 -18.97 -12.42 -2.55
CA SER A 56 -17.77 -12.30 -3.38
C SER A 56 -16.69 -11.42 -2.74
N TYR A 57 -17.09 -10.37 -2.01
CA TYR A 57 -16.17 -9.53 -1.23
C TYR A 57 -15.50 -10.33 -0.11
N TYR A 58 -16.24 -11.12 0.67
CA TYR A 58 -15.64 -11.97 1.70
C TYR A 58 -14.66 -12.98 1.14
N LEU A 59 -15.04 -13.67 0.05
CA LEU A 59 -14.16 -14.62 -0.65
C LEU A 59 -12.88 -13.92 -1.14
N PHE A 60 -12.99 -12.71 -1.69
CA PHE A 60 -11.85 -11.91 -2.11
C PHE A 60 -10.91 -11.56 -0.95
N ILE A 61 -11.46 -11.15 0.20
CA ILE A 61 -10.65 -10.79 1.39
C ILE A 61 -9.90 -12.01 1.95
N ILE A 62 -10.51 -13.20 1.96
CA ILE A 62 -9.84 -14.43 2.38
C ILE A 62 -8.95 -15.05 1.28
N LYS A 63 -8.77 -14.33 0.16
CA LYS A 63 -7.94 -14.71 -0.99
C LYS A 63 -8.46 -15.91 -1.79
N ASP A 64 -9.73 -16.28 -1.62
CA ASP A 64 -10.43 -17.20 -2.54
C ASP A 64 -10.89 -16.44 -3.79
N TYR A 65 -9.92 -16.04 -4.61
CA TYR A 65 -10.18 -15.28 -5.83
C TYR A 65 -10.93 -16.10 -6.89
N ALA A 66 -10.72 -17.41 -6.90
CA ALA A 66 -11.44 -18.32 -7.78
C ALA A 66 -12.93 -18.35 -7.42
N GLY A 67 -13.26 -18.59 -6.15
CA GLY A 67 -14.63 -18.55 -5.64
C GLY A 67 -15.29 -17.18 -5.83
N ALA A 68 -14.59 -16.10 -5.52
CA ALA A 68 -15.08 -14.73 -5.75
C ALA A 68 -15.45 -14.50 -7.23
N SER A 69 -14.56 -14.87 -8.15
CA SER A 69 -14.81 -14.72 -9.59
C SER A 69 -15.98 -15.59 -10.08
N HIS A 70 -16.14 -16.80 -9.53
CA HIS A 70 -17.25 -17.69 -9.87
C HIS A 70 -18.61 -17.11 -9.45
N ILE A 71 -18.71 -16.65 -8.20
CA ILE A 71 -19.94 -16.01 -7.68
C ILE A 71 -20.28 -14.75 -8.50
N LEU A 72 -19.28 -13.94 -8.84
CA LEU A 72 -19.49 -12.73 -9.64
C LEU A 72 -19.92 -13.03 -11.08
N LYS A 73 -19.39 -14.07 -11.73
CA LYS A 73 -19.85 -14.51 -13.06
C LYS A 73 -21.31 -14.97 -13.02
N ASN A 74 -21.71 -15.73 -12.00
CA ASN A 74 -23.10 -16.12 -11.80
C ASN A 74 -23.99 -14.90 -11.55
N ALA A 75 -23.52 -13.94 -10.75
CA ALA A 75 -24.22 -12.68 -10.52
C ALA A 75 -24.40 -11.89 -11.84
N HIS A 76 -23.39 -11.85 -12.70
CA HIS A 76 -23.45 -11.14 -13.98
C HIS A 76 -24.43 -11.79 -14.97
N GLN A 77 -24.58 -13.12 -14.95
CA GLN A 77 -25.61 -13.80 -15.73
C GLN A 77 -27.03 -13.41 -15.28
N LEU A 78 -27.23 -13.24 -13.97
CA LEU A 78 -28.52 -12.82 -13.42
C LEU A 78 -28.77 -11.31 -13.64
N TYR A 79 -27.72 -10.49 -13.57
CA TYR A 79 -27.79 -9.02 -13.62
C TYR A 79 -26.85 -8.47 -14.71
N PRO A 80 -27.08 -8.76 -16.00
CA PRO A 80 -26.19 -8.36 -17.10
C PRO A 80 -26.11 -6.84 -17.28
N GLU A 81 -27.10 -6.09 -16.79
CA GLU A 81 -27.16 -4.62 -16.80
C GLU A 81 -26.22 -3.96 -15.78
N ASP A 82 -25.77 -4.68 -14.75
CA ASP A 82 -24.86 -4.13 -13.74
C ASP A 82 -23.41 -4.25 -14.21
N GLU A 83 -22.92 -3.17 -14.83
CA GLU A 83 -21.57 -3.12 -15.39
C GLU A 83 -20.47 -3.24 -14.33
N ASN A 84 -20.72 -2.87 -13.08
CA ASN A 84 -19.72 -2.98 -12.01
C ASN A 84 -19.34 -4.43 -11.72
N LEU A 85 -20.21 -5.39 -12.06
CA LEU A 85 -19.87 -6.81 -11.99
C LEU A 85 -18.72 -7.16 -12.94
N LEU A 86 -18.64 -6.55 -14.13
CA LEU A 86 -17.53 -6.79 -15.07
C LEU A 86 -16.17 -6.39 -14.44
N LEU A 87 -16.12 -5.25 -13.77
CA LEU A 87 -14.91 -4.78 -13.08
C LEU A 87 -14.53 -5.76 -11.95
N ASN A 88 -15.49 -6.11 -11.09
CA ASN A 88 -15.24 -7.02 -9.97
C ASN A 88 -14.80 -8.42 -10.42
N ILE A 89 -15.41 -8.95 -11.49
CA ILE A 89 -14.97 -10.21 -12.14
C ILE A 89 -13.53 -10.04 -12.61
N GLY A 90 -13.24 -8.98 -13.37
CA GLY A 90 -11.94 -8.70 -13.91
C GLY A 90 -10.83 -8.61 -12.85
N ILE A 91 -11.08 -7.90 -11.75
CA ILE A 91 -10.15 -7.79 -10.62
C ILE A 91 -9.92 -9.14 -9.96
N SER A 92 -10.99 -9.89 -9.68
CA SER A 92 -10.90 -11.23 -9.07
C SER A 92 -10.10 -12.20 -9.96
N LEU A 93 -10.34 -12.19 -11.28
CA LEU A 93 -9.59 -12.96 -12.26
C LEU A 93 -8.11 -12.56 -12.31
N SER A 94 -7.80 -11.26 -12.25
CA SER A 94 -6.42 -10.77 -12.24
C SER A 94 -5.67 -11.27 -11.00
N ARG A 95 -6.32 -11.23 -9.82
CA ARG A 95 -5.76 -11.79 -8.57
C ARG A 95 -5.62 -13.30 -8.60
N ASN A 96 -6.52 -13.99 -9.31
CA ASN A 96 -6.44 -15.42 -9.60
C ASN A 96 -5.46 -15.78 -10.75
N LYS A 97 -4.66 -14.82 -11.23
CA LYS A 97 -3.69 -14.98 -12.35
C LYS A 97 -4.32 -15.39 -13.69
N MET A 98 -5.64 -15.25 -13.85
CA MET A 98 -6.37 -15.47 -15.10
C MET A 98 -6.35 -14.19 -15.94
N TYR A 99 -5.14 -13.74 -16.30
CA TYR A 99 -4.91 -12.41 -16.87
C TYR A 99 -5.60 -12.18 -18.22
N GLN A 100 -5.63 -13.18 -19.09
CA GLN A 100 -6.26 -13.05 -20.40
C GLN A 100 -7.78 -12.81 -20.29
N GLU A 101 -8.44 -13.55 -19.41
CA GLU A 101 -9.88 -13.39 -19.18
C GLU A 101 -10.17 -12.08 -18.42
N SER A 102 -9.32 -11.72 -17.46
CA SER A 102 -9.39 -10.41 -16.80
C SER A 102 -9.37 -9.25 -17.81
N ILE A 103 -8.45 -9.27 -18.79
CA ILE A 103 -8.38 -8.25 -19.85
C ILE A 103 -9.71 -8.15 -20.61
N GLN A 104 -10.38 -9.26 -20.91
CA GLN A 104 -11.65 -9.26 -21.64
C GLN A 104 -12.75 -8.51 -20.85
N TYR A 105 -12.98 -8.90 -19.60
CA TYR A 105 -13.99 -8.30 -18.74
C TYR A 105 -13.69 -6.82 -18.43
N VAL A 106 -12.45 -6.49 -18.06
CA VAL A 106 -12.07 -5.12 -17.72
C VAL A 106 -12.09 -4.21 -18.96
N SER A 107 -11.65 -4.70 -20.12
CA SER A 107 -11.73 -3.91 -21.37
C SER A 107 -13.17 -3.65 -21.77
N GLN A 108 -14.09 -4.60 -21.55
CA GLN A 108 -15.51 -4.38 -21.78
C GLN A 108 -16.07 -3.31 -20.84
N TYR A 109 -15.74 -3.38 -19.55
CA TYR A 109 -16.13 -2.38 -18.55
C TYR A 109 -15.66 -0.96 -18.91
N LEU A 110 -14.38 -0.82 -19.28
CA LEU A 110 -13.77 0.48 -19.60
C LEU A 110 -14.26 1.11 -20.91
N LYS A 111 -14.98 0.38 -21.79
CA LYS A 111 -15.63 1.00 -22.96
C LYS A 111 -16.61 2.09 -22.56
N LYS A 112 -17.31 1.89 -21.44
CA LYS A 112 -18.31 2.82 -20.90
C LYS A 112 -17.78 3.61 -19.71
N ASN A 113 -16.87 3.02 -18.92
CA ASN A 113 -16.36 3.61 -17.67
C ASN A 113 -14.91 4.09 -17.80
N LYS A 114 -14.62 4.90 -18.84
CA LYS A 114 -13.24 5.29 -19.24
C LYS A 114 -12.43 6.01 -18.15
N THR A 115 -13.10 6.60 -17.16
CA THR A 115 -12.49 7.38 -16.08
C THR A 115 -12.23 6.58 -14.80
N ASP A 116 -12.60 5.30 -14.75
CA ASP A 116 -12.32 4.46 -13.58
C ASP A 116 -10.87 3.96 -13.61
N PHE A 117 -10.03 4.55 -12.76
CA PHE A 117 -8.62 4.18 -12.63
C PHE A 117 -8.42 2.74 -12.15
N THR A 118 -9.37 2.13 -11.44
CA THR A 118 -9.28 0.76 -10.93
C THR A 118 -9.26 -0.25 -12.07
N GLY A 119 -10.08 -0.01 -13.11
CA GLY A 119 -10.04 -0.80 -14.33
C GLY A 119 -8.69 -0.67 -15.04
N TRP A 120 -8.14 0.54 -15.12
CA TRP A 120 -6.83 0.78 -15.73
C TRP A 120 -5.68 0.13 -14.94
N ASP A 121 -5.73 0.16 -13.60
CA ASP A 121 -4.79 -0.56 -12.72
C ASP A 121 -4.80 -2.07 -13.03
N SER A 122 -6.00 -2.66 -13.12
CA SER A 122 -6.18 -4.08 -13.42
C SER A 122 -5.66 -4.46 -14.81
N LEU A 123 -5.87 -3.60 -15.81
CA LEU A 123 -5.29 -3.78 -17.15
C LEU A 123 -3.78 -3.67 -17.16
N ALA A 124 -3.17 -2.75 -16.39
CA ALA A 124 -1.72 -2.62 -16.32
C ALA A 124 -1.07 -3.93 -15.87
N ASN A 125 -1.56 -4.49 -14.76
CA ASN A 125 -1.10 -5.77 -14.24
C ASN A 125 -1.30 -6.92 -15.25
N SER A 126 -2.50 -7.03 -15.80
CA SER A 126 -2.87 -8.16 -16.66
C SER A 126 -2.17 -8.12 -18.02
N TYR A 127 -1.96 -6.93 -18.62
CA TYR A 127 -1.21 -6.81 -19.86
C TYR A 127 0.27 -7.16 -19.69
N TYR A 128 0.87 -6.81 -18.56
CA TYR A 128 2.26 -7.19 -18.30
C TYR A 128 2.41 -8.71 -18.27
N HIS A 129 1.57 -9.39 -17.48
CA HIS A 129 1.63 -10.85 -17.34
C HIS A 129 1.21 -11.64 -18.59
N THR A 130 0.60 -10.99 -19.58
CA THR A 130 0.29 -11.58 -20.90
C THR A 130 1.33 -11.23 -21.96
N GLY A 131 2.48 -10.65 -21.57
CA GLY A 131 3.58 -10.35 -22.50
C GLY A 131 3.35 -9.09 -23.34
N ALA A 132 2.50 -8.16 -22.90
CA ALA A 132 2.18 -6.92 -23.60
C ALA A 132 2.62 -5.66 -22.80
N PRO A 133 3.93 -5.47 -22.53
CA PRO A 133 4.43 -4.40 -21.67
C PRO A 133 4.07 -2.99 -22.16
N GLU A 134 4.03 -2.74 -23.46
CA GLU A 134 3.61 -1.43 -23.99
C GLU A 134 2.15 -1.09 -23.65
N LYS A 135 1.25 -2.10 -23.70
CA LYS A 135 -0.14 -1.93 -23.30
C LYS A 135 -0.26 -1.74 -21.79
N ALA A 136 0.56 -2.45 -21.02
CA ALA A 136 0.66 -2.29 -19.57
C ALA A 136 1.10 -0.87 -19.20
N THR A 137 2.15 -0.34 -19.83
CA THR A 137 2.62 1.04 -19.62
C THR A 137 1.54 2.05 -19.94
N LYS A 138 0.83 1.90 -21.07
CA LYS A 138 -0.30 2.77 -21.43
C LYS A 138 -1.42 2.74 -20.40
N ALA A 139 -1.80 1.55 -19.93
CA ALA A 139 -2.84 1.39 -18.92
C ALA A 139 -2.43 2.00 -17.57
N GLY A 140 -1.21 1.75 -17.09
CA GLY A 140 -0.73 2.34 -15.83
C GLY A 140 -0.58 3.87 -15.90
N ASN A 141 -0.10 4.42 -17.02
CA ASN A 141 -0.08 5.87 -17.25
C ASN A 141 -1.51 6.47 -17.20
N ASN A 142 -2.51 5.81 -17.79
CA ASN A 142 -3.90 6.24 -17.69
C ASN A 142 -4.41 6.21 -16.26
N ALA A 143 -4.12 5.16 -15.50
CA ALA A 143 -4.52 5.05 -14.10
C ALA A 143 -3.93 6.20 -13.26
N LEU A 144 -2.61 6.46 -13.39
CA LEU A 144 -1.93 7.55 -12.70
C LEU A 144 -2.52 8.92 -13.08
N LEU A 145 -2.76 9.16 -14.37
CA LEU A 145 -3.37 10.40 -14.87
C LEU A 145 -4.77 10.63 -14.30
N LEU A 146 -5.60 9.58 -14.25
CA LEU A 146 -6.96 9.68 -13.71
C LEU A 146 -6.93 9.93 -12.19
N LYS A 147 -6.04 9.26 -11.45
CA LYS A 147 -5.85 9.48 -10.02
C LYS A 147 -5.42 10.93 -9.74
N ASP A 148 -4.49 11.51 -10.51
CA ASP A 148 -4.10 12.92 -10.30
C ASP A 148 -5.24 13.89 -10.63
N ARG A 149 -6.01 13.64 -11.70
CA ARG A 149 -7.15 14.50 -12.06
C ARG A 149 -8.24 14.51 -11.00
N LEU A 150 -8.50 13.38 -10.35
CA LEU A 150 -9.45 13.28 -9.24
C LEU A 150 -9.04 14.17 -8.07
N ASN A 151 -7.73 14.38 -7.90
CA ASN A 151 -7.15 15.14 -6.80
C ASN A 151 -6.83 16.57 -7.18
N LYS A 152 -7.55 17.18 -8.12
CA LYS A 152 -7.43 18.62 -8.34
C LYS A 152 -8.09 19.35 -7.17
N ASP A 153 -7.27 20.02 -6.38
CA ASP A 153 -7.73 20.97 -5.36
C ASP A 153 -7.38 22.39 -5.84
N PRO A 154 -8.30 23.08 -6.55
CA PRO A 154 -8.05 24.41 -7.08
C PRO A 154 -7.91 25.46 -5.98
N GLU A 155 -8.42 25.19 -4.78
CA GLU A 155 -8.38 26.09 -3.62
C GLU A 155 -7.12 25.87 -2.76
N ASN A 156 -6.21 24.97 -3.17
CA ASN A 156 -4.98 24.71 -2.42
C ASN A 156 -3.99 25.89 -2.54
N THR A 157 -4.06 26.78 -1.56
CA THR A 157 -3.19 27.96 -1.41
C THR A 157 -1.83 27.66 -0.77
N TRP A 158 -1.54 26.42 -0.39
CA TRP A 158 -0.25 26.07 0.21
C TRP A 158 0.90 26.33 -0.76
N LEU A 159 1.97 26.94 -0.28
CA LEU A 159 3.18 27.19 -1.04
C LEU A 159 4.35 26.44 -0.42
N LEU A 160 5.35 26.13 -1.24
CA LEU A 160 6.63 25.65 -0.73
C LEU A 160 7.25 26.73 0.17
N PRO A 161 7.98 26.33 1.22
CA PRO A 161 8.70 27.29 2.03
C PRO A 161 9.79 28.00 1.19
N ASP A 162 10.00 29.28 1.46
CA ASP A 162 11.07 30.06 0.82
C ASP A 162 12.47 29.64 1.31
N THR A 163 12.54 28.94 2.46
CA THR A 163 13.77 28.41 3.03
C THR A 163 14.37 27.35 2.12
N SER A 164 15.66 27.50 1.80
CA SER A 164 16.42 26.49 1.05
C SER A 164 16.39 25.12 1.74
N ILE A 165 16.44 24.04 0.96
CA ILE A 165 16.52 22.67 1.48
C ILE A 165 17.74 22.51 2.40
N SER A 166 18.89 23.10 2.08
CA SER A 166 20.07 23.09 2.96
C SER A 166 19.78 23.73 4.31
N GLY A 167 19.05 24.85 4.35
CA GLY A 167 18.65 25.48 5.61
C GLY A 167 17.66 24.64 6.41
N LEU A 168 16.70 23.98 5.74
CA LEU A 168 15.72 23.09 6.39
C LEU A 168 16.34 21.83 7.00
N THR A 169 17.46 21.37 6.42
CA THR A 169 18.09 20.09 6.75
C THR A 169 19.39 20.22 7.55
N GLN A 170 19.88 21.44 7.76
CA GLN A 170 21.13 21.70 8.48
C GLN A 170 21.08 21.16 9.91
N ASN A 171 22.12 20.41 10.30
CA ASN A 171 22.25 19.79 11.63
C ASN A 171 21.09 18.87 12.03
N LYS A 172 20.34 18.35 11.06
CA LYS A 172 19.23 17.43 11.29
C LYS A 172 19.54 16.02 10.77
N LYS A 173 18.76 15.06 11.28
CA LYS A 173 18.93 13.64 10.97
C LYS A 173 18.42 13.28 9.58
N LYS A 174 18.95 12.21 9.01
CA LYS A 174 18.31 11.49 7.90
C LYS A 174 17.66 10.24 8.49
N VAL A 175 16.38 10.03 8.22
CA VAL A 175 15.61 8.95 8.88
C VAL A 175 14.87 8.09 7.86
N ILE A 176 14.97 6.76 8.01
CA ILE A 176 14.10 5.81 7.32
C ILE A 176 13.07 5.29 8.31
N ALA A 177 11.81 5.60 8.07
CA ALA A 177 10.70 5.30 8.97
C ALA A 177 9.89 4.07 8.52
N PHE A 178 9.63 3.19 9.48
CA PHE A 178 8.83 1.98 9.33
C PHE A 178 7.68 1.95 10.34
N SER A 179 6.56 1.35 9.94
CA SER A 179 5.56 0.87 10.88
C SER A 179 5.77 -0.63 11.09
N LEU A 180 5.73 -1.10 12.34
CA LEU A 180 5.88 -2.52 12.67
C LEU A 180 4.92 -2.92 13.80
N TRP A 181 4.16 -3.99 13.61
CA TRP A 181 3.32 -4.60 14.64
C TRP A 181 3.13 -6.09 14.36
N GLY A 182 2.80 -6.85 15.39
CA GLY A 182 2.70 -8.31 15.32
C GLY A 182 4.05 -8.99 15.06
N ASN A 183 4.01 -10.31 14.86
CA ASN A 183 5.22 -11.13 14.68
C ASN A 183 5.14 -11.99 13.40
N GLU A 184 4.45 -11.52 12.35
CA GLU A 184 4.47 -12.24 11.07
C GLU A 184 5.90 -12.25 10.52
N LYS A 185 6.40 -13.45 10.16
CA LYS A 185 7.78 -13.68 9.70
C LYS A 185 8.24 -12.67 8.65
N ARG A 186 7.41 -12.37 7.64
CA ARG A 186 7.76 -11.43 6.55
C ARG A 186 8.17 -10.05 7.06
N TYR A 187 7.55 -9.58 8.14
CA TYR A 187 7.82 -8.25 8.70
C TYR A 187 9.02 -8.27 9.64
N ILE A 188 9.11 -9.30 10.50
CA ILE A 188 10.26 -9.47 11.42
C ILE A 188 11.55 -9.70 10.64
N PHE A 189 11.51 -10.55 9.61
CA PHE A 189 12.67 -10.83 8.76
C PHE A 189 13.03 -9.62 7.89
N GLY A 190 12.04 -8.90 7.36
CA GLY A 190 12.26 -7.64 6.65
C GLY A 190 12.94 -6.58 7.53
N ALA A 191 12.43 -6.37 8.75
CA ALA A 191 13.00 -5.45 9.72
C ALA A 191 14.46 -5.79 10.06
N LEU A 192 14.72 -7.05 10.41
CA LEU A 192 16.06 -7.54 10.70
C LEU A 192 17.00 -7.39 9.50
N ARG A 193 16.51 -7.73 8.30
CA ARG A 193 17.30 -7.61 7.08
C ARG A 193 17.68 -6.15 6.79
N ASN A 194 16.76 -5.22 6.97
CA ASN A 194 17.01 -3.80 6.79
C ASN A 194 17.99 -3.24 7.82
N LEU A 195 17.87 -3.64 9.10
CA LEU A 195 18.84 -3.29 10.14
C LEU A 195 20.26 -3.75 9.81
N LEU A 196 20.40 -4.98 9.30
CA LEU A 196 21.71 -5.55 8.95
C LEU A 196 22.32 -4.91 7.68
N LEU A 197 21.50 -4.42 6.75
CA LEU A 197 21.98 -3.78 5.51
C LEU A 197 22.21 -2.28 5.63
N ALA A 198 21.54 -1.62 6.59
CA ALA A 198 21.60 -0.16 6.73
C ALA A 198 23.02 0.40 6.90
N PRO A 199 23.92 -0.20 7.71
CA PRO A 199 25.29 0.30 7.85
C PRO A 199 26.08 0.33 6.53
N ASP A 200 25.77 -0.56 5.59
CA ASP A 200 26.46 -0.65 4.30
C ASP A 200 25.79 0.21 3.21
N ILE A 201 24.45 0.25 3.17
CA ILE A 201 23.68 0.91 2.10
C ILE A 201 23.30 2.35 2.47
N TYR A 202 22.98 2.61 3.72
CA TYR A 202 22.52 3.91 4.23
C TYR A 202 23.27 4.31 5.52
N PRO A 203 24.63 4.41 5.50
CA PRO A 203 25.45 4.59 6.70
C PRO A 203 25.09 5.84 7.52
N ASP A 204 24.64 6.91 6.87
CA ASP A 204 24.29 8.19 7.51
C ASP A 204 22.81 8.33 7.87
N TRP A 205 22.02 7.25 7.78
CA TRP A 205 20.58 7.27 8.06
C TRP A 205 20.26 6.47 9.33
N GLU A 206 19.39 7.03 10.17
CA GLU A 206 18.82 6.31 11.30
C GLU A 206 17.56 5.54 10.85
N LEU A 207 17.39 4.33 11.36
CA LEU A 207 16.18 3.54 11.13
C LEU A 207 15.24 3.71 12.32
N TRP A 208 14.03 4.23 12.08
CA TRP A 208 13.03 4.46 13.11
C TRP A 208 11.84 3.52 12.93
N PHE A 209 11.54 2.75 13.96
CA PHE A 209 10.47 1.77 14.00
C PHE A 209 9.34 2.28 14.89
N TYR A 210 8.27 2.76 14.27
CA TYR A 210 7.03 3.06 14.95
C TYR A 210 6.28 1.75 15.21
N THR A 211 6.14 1.36 16.48
CA THR A 211 5.70 0.02 16.87
C THR A 211 4.83 0.01 18.11
N ASP A 212 4.18 -1.12 18.40
CA ASP A 212 3.46 -1.37 19.65
C ASP A 212 3.96 -2.63 20.36
N ASN A 213 3.34 -2.97 21.50
CA ASN A 213 3.69 -4.13 22.34
C ASN A 213 3.22 -5.48 21.76
N SER A 214 2.69 -5.52 20.54
CA SER A 214 2.39 -6.79 19.87
C SER A 214 3.63 -7.41 19.21
N VAL A 215 4.69 -6.63 19.02
CA VAL A 215 6.03 -7.12 18.68
C VAL A 215 6.71 -7.61 19.96
N SER A 216 7.47 -8.70 19.87
CA SER A 216 8.17 -9.27 21.02
C SER A 216 9.16 -8.26 21.66
N PRO A 217 9.25 -8.20 23.01
CA PRO A 217 10.25 -7.36 23.68
C PRO A 217 11.69 -7.68 23.25
N GLY A 218 11.99 -8.96 23.02
CA GLY A 218 13.31 -9.38 22.54
C GLY A 218 13.64 -8.82 21.15
N PHE A 219 12.64 -8.68 20.27
CA PHE A 219 12.85 -8.04 18.98
C PHE A 219 13.00 -6.50 19.10
N HIS A 220 12.31 -5.84 20.04
CA HIS A 220 12.58 -4.43 20.35
C HIS A 220 14.03 -4.21 20.83
N GLU A 221 14.51 -5.05 21.75
CA GLU A 221 15.91 -4.99 22.20
C GLU A 221 16.89 -5.23 21.04
N LEU A 222 16.58 -6.15 20.13
CA LEU A 222 17.40 -6.43 18.96
C LEU A 222 17.46 -5.24 18.00
N ILE A 223 16.34 -4.53 17.79
CA ILE A 223 16.30 -3.29 17.00
C ILE A 223 17.30 -2.28 17.58
N GLU A 224 17.25 -2.05 18.90
CA GLU A 224 18.13 -1.09 19.57
C GLU A 224 19.60 -1.53 19.55
N GLN A 225 19.88 -2.82 19.78
CA GLN A 225 21.23 -3.39 19.70
C GLN A 225 21.85 -3.23 18.31
N LEU A 226 21.03 -3.23 17.25
CA LEU A 226 21.46 -3.03 15.87
C LEU A 226 21.41 -1.55 15.43
N GLY A 227 21.23 -0.62 16.37
CA GLY A 227 21.26 0.82 16.11
C GLY A 227 19.95 1.41 15.56
N GLY A 228 18.88 0.63 15.51
CA GLY A 228 17.54 1.13 15.22
C GLY A 228 16.91 1.84 16.43
N LYS A 229 15.99 2.76 16.16
CA LYS A 229 15.22 3.47 17.19
C LYS A 229 13.82 2.89 17.30
N VAL A 230 13.44 2.42 18.49
CA VAL A 230 12.07 1.98 18.79
C VAL A 230 11.22 3.18 19.25
N ILE A 231 10.06 3.39 18.61
CA ILE A 231 9.12 4.46 18.93
C ILE A 231 7.75 3.85 19.23
N LEU A 232 7.47 3.64 20.52
CA LEU A 232 6.21 3.05 20.96
C LEU A 232 5.02 3.96 20.68
N GLN A 233 3.98 3.39 20.08
CA GLN A 233 2.71 4.03 19.78
C GLN A 233 1.65 3.69 20.84
N GLU A 234 0.59 4.49 20.85
CA GLU A 234 -0.51 4.30 21.79
C GLU A 234 -1.21 2.94 21.59
N LYS A 235 -1.74 2.39 22.68
CA LYS A 235 -2.47 1.13 22.64
C LYS A 235 -3.79 1.30 21.89
N ASN A 236 -4.32 0.19 21.34
CA ASN A 236 -5.66 0.09 20.74
C ASN A 236 -5.90 0.98 19.51
N GLN A 237 -4.85 1.35 18.80
CA GLN A 237 -4.97 2.09 17.55
C GLN A 237 -5.49 1.21 16.41
N SER A 238 -6.28 1.82 15.52
CA SER A 238 -6.89 1.11 14.39
C SER A 238 -5.84 0.66 13.38
N GLN A 239 -6.15 -0.33 12.53
CA GLN A 239 -5.23 -0.77 11.47
C GLN A 239 -4.78 0.39 10.57
N ARG A 240 -5.70 1.32 10.28
CA ARG A 240 -5.42 2.55 9.53
C ARG A 240 -4.33 3.39 10.21
N ASP A 241 -4.42 3.58 11.51
CA ASP A 241 -3.42 4.34 12.27
C ASP A 241 -2.07 3.64 12.20
N LYS A 242 -2.04 2.31 12.37
CA LYS A 242 -0.81 1.50 12.31
C LYS A 242 -0.09 1.63 10.97
N LEU A 243 -0.85 1.55 9.88
CA LEU A 243 -0.32 1.78 8.53
C LEU A 243 0.30 3.18 8.41
N CYS A 244 -0.32 4.21 8.98
CA CYS A 244 0.15 5.59 8.84
C CYS A 244 1.23 6.04 9.85
N TRP A 245 1.59 5.25 10.88
CA TRP A 245 2.55 5.70 11.90
C TRP A 245 3.85 6.25 11.33
N ARG A 246 4.43 5.52 10.37
CA ARG A 246 5.65 5.88 9.65
C ARG A 246 5.60 7.24 8.94
N PHE A 247 4.41 7.79 8.66
CA PHE A 247 4.28 9.13 8.05
C PHE A 247 4.60 10.25 9.03
N SER A 248 4.54 10.00 10.34
CA SER A 248 4.78 11.03 11.37
C SER A 248 6.18 11.66 11.27
N VAL A 249 7.15 10.92 10.71
CA VAL A 249 8.52 11.40 10.48
C VAL A 249 8.57 12.68 9.65
N ALA A 250 7.59 12.91 8.77
CA ALA A 250 7.56 14.06 7.87
C ALA A 250 7.35 15.40 8.60
N ASN A 251 6.85 15.37 9.84
CA ASN A 251 6.67 16.55 10.68
C ASN A 251 7.59 16.56 11.92
N ASP A 252 8.57 15.65 12.02
CA ASP A 252 9.51 15.63 13.14
C ASP A 252 10.56 16.75 12.98
N GLU A 253 10.69 17.61 13.98
CA GLU A 253 11.55 18.80 13.94
C GLU A 253 13.06 18.46 13.91
N THR A 254 13.43 17.28 14.42
CA THR A 254 14.82 16.80 14.47
C THR A 254 15.29 16.16 13.16
N VAL A 255 14.36 15.95 12.22
CA VAL A 255 14.60 15.29 10.95
C VAL A 255 14.76 16.32 9.84
N GLY A 256 15.76 16.10 8.98
CA GLY A 256 16.01 16.89 7.78
C GLY A 256 15.45 16.18 6.57
N TYR A 257 15.95 14.98 6.29
CA TYR A 257 15.47 14.11 5.23
C TYR A 257 14.79 12.88 5.82
N PHE A 258 13.69 12.46 5.21
CA PHE A 258 13.02 11.21 5.59
C PHE A 258 12.72 10.34 4.38
N LEU A 259 12.74 9.02 4.59
CA LEU A 259 12.16 8.01 3.71
C LEU A 259 11.09 7.26 4.49
N VAL A 260 9.99 6.95 3.84
CA VAL A 260 8.96 6.07 4.37
C VAL A 260 9.01 4.76 3.62
N ARG A 261 9.11 3.65 4.35
CA ARG A 261 9.25 2.31 3.77
C ARG A 261 8.30 1.30 4.41
N ASP A 262 7.80 0.38 3.60
CA ASP A 262 7.23 -0.86 4.12
C ASP A 262 8.38 -1.71 4.67
N VAL A 263 8.23 -2.27 5.86
CA VAL A 263 9.35 -2.91 6.58
C VAL A 263 9.83 -4.20 5.91
N ASP A 264 8.98 -4.83 5.12
CA ASP A 264 9.30 -6.02 4.30
C ASP A 264 9.92 -5.68 2.94
N SER A 265 9.98 -4.39 2.58
CA SER A 265 10.74 -3.91 1.42
C SER A 265 12.20 -3.74 1.79
N VAL A 266 13.01 -4.72 1.38
CA VAL A 266 14.44 -4.75 1.72
C VAL A 266 15.23 -3.78 0.85
N PHE A 267 16.13 -3.01 1.47
CA PHE A 267 16.97 -2.04 0.78
C PHE A 267 17.81 -2.66 -0.34
N SER A 268 18.05 -1.86 -1.36
CA SER A 268 18.97 -2.21 -2.45
C SER A 268 19.86 -1.02 -2.80
N VAL A 269 21.03 -1.30 -3.36
CA VAL A 269 21.92 -0.26 -3.91
C VAL A 269 21.20 0.55 -5.00
N ARG A 270 20.29 -0.07 -5.76
CA ARG A 270 19.50 0.63 -6.78
C ARG A 270 18.61 1.72 -6.17
N GLU A 271 17.99 1.43 -5.02
CA GLU A 271 17.22 2.41 -4.28
C GLU A 271 18.08 3.55 -3.75
N TYR A 272 19.22 3.22 -3.13
CA TYR A 272 20.15 4.21 -2.60
C TYR A 272 20.60 5.22 -3.67
N ILE A 273 20.96 4.76 -4.87
CA ILE A 273 21.35 5.64 -5.97
C ILE A 273 20.18 6.55 -6.39
N ALA A 274 18.93 6.03 -6.41
CA ALA A 274 17.75 6.85 -6.72
C ALA A 274 17.51 7.93 -5.65
N VAL A 275 17.70 7.59 -4.37
CA VAL A 275 17.60 8.54 -3.25
C VAL A 275 18.68 9.61 -3.33
N GLN A 276 19.94 9.25 -3.61
CA GLN A 276 21.02 10.22 -3.76
C GLN A 276 20.74 11.20 -4.91
N LYS A 277 20.31 10.71 -6.07
CA LYS A 277 19.90 11.55 -7.20
C LYS A 277 18.76 12.50 -6.84
N TRP A 278 17.83 12.08 -6.00
CA TRP A 278 16.79 12.97 -5.50
C TRP A 278 17.36 14.07 -4.60
N MET A 279 18.19 13.72 -3.62
CA MET A 279 18.80 14.71 -2.73
C MET A 279 19.62 15.75 -3.51
N ASP A 280 20.29 15.33 -4.58
CA ASP A 280 21.08 16.20 -5.46
C ASP A 280 20.22 17.06 -6.41
N SER A 281 18.94 16.71 -6.61
CA SER A 281 18.05 17.37 -7.58
C SER A 281 17.46 18.70 -7.14
N GLY A 282 17.59 19.05 -5.86
CA GLY A 282 16.94 20.22 -5.27
C GLY A 282 15.41 20.13 -5.18
N LYS A 283 14.83 18.92 -5.33
CA LYS A 283 13.39 18.68 -5.13
C LYS A 283 13.11 18.33 -3.68
N HIS A 284 11.98 18.81 -3.14
CA HIS A 284 11.62 18.56 -1.74
C HIS A 284 11.18 17.13 -1.46
N PHE A 285 10.67 16.41 -2.47
CA PHE A 285 10.07 15.09 -2.29
C PHE A 285 10.56 14.07 -3.32
N HIS A 286 10.46 12.79 -2.97
CA HIS A 286 10.84 11.66 -3.81
C HIS A 286 9.77 10.59 -3.82
N ILE A 287 9.54 10.01 -4.99
CA ILE A 287 8.69 8.83 -5.17
C ILE A 287 9.43 7.80 -6.02
N ILE A 288 9.30 6.52 -5.69
CA ILE A 288 9.80 5.40 -6.50
C ILE A 288 8.65 4.48 -6.91
N ARG A 289 8.57 4.15 -8.21
CA ARG A 289 7.62 3.19 -8.78
C ARG A 289 8.37 2.19 -9.67
N ASP A 290 8.67 1.01 -9.14
CA ASP A 290 9.56 0.03 -9.80
C ASP A 290 8.86 -1.25 -10.27
N TRP A 291 7.52 -1.29 -10.26
CA TRP A 291 6.78 -2.47 -10.66
C TRP A 291 5.48 -2.18 -11.40
N TRP A 292 4.97 -3.16 -12.15
CA TRP A 292 3.80 -3.02 -13.01
C TRP A 292 2.48 -2.81 -12.26
N THR A 293 2.46 -3.07 -10.95
CA THR A 293 1.34 -2.73 -10.07
C THR A 293 1.55 -1.42 -9.30
N HIS A 294 2.69 -0.73 -9.49
CA HIS A 294 2.99 0.54 -8.84
C HIS A 294 2.30 1.70 -9.57
N THR A 295 0.98 1.60 -9.70
CA THR A 295 0.13 2.55 -10.44
C THR A 295 -0.56 3.56 -9.54
N ASP A 296 -0.09 3.71 -8.29
CA ASP A 296 -0.51 4.78 -7.38
C ASP A 296 0.37 6.01 -7.51
N LEU A 297 -0.21 7.20 -7.29
CA LEU A 297 0.55 8.46 -7.33
C LEU A 297 1.67 8.44 -6.30
N MET A 298 1.36 7.97 -5.10
CA MET A 298 2.28 7.76 -3.99
C MET A 298 2.01 6.38 -3.39
N LEU A 299 2.97 5.46 -3.49
CA LEU A 299 2.94 4.21 -2.73
C LEU A 299 3.27 4.53 -1.27
N ALA A 300 2.54 3.93 -0.34
CA ALA A 300 2.69 4.25 1.08
C ALA A 300 4.06 3.87 1.64
N GLY A 301 4.67 2.84 1.07
CA GLY A 301 6.04 2.44 1.38
C GLY A 301 7.11 3.00 0.44
N MET A 302 6.86 3.85 -0.57
CA MET A 302 7.93 4.21 -1.54
C MET A 302 7.99 5.71 -1.83
N TRP A 303 8.05 6.50 -0.76
CA TRP A 303 8.21 7.96 -0.86
C TRP A 303 9.14 8.51 0.23
N GLY A 304 9.52 9.77 0.08
CA GLY A 304 10.38 10.49 1.03
C GLY A 304 10.34 11.99 0.79
N GLY A 305 10.97 12.74 1.67
CA GLY A 305 10.94 14.19 1.59
C GLY A 305 11.87 14.92 2.56
N VAL A 306 11.82 16.24 2.46
CA VAL A 306 12.37 17.15 3.47
C VAL A 306 11.31 17.33 4.56
N ALA A 307 11.65 17.00 5.81
CA ALA A 307 10.73 17.10 6.94
C ALA A 307 10.44 18.57 7.29
N GLY A 308 9.25 18.81 7.85
CA GLY A 308 8.76 20.15 8.20
C GLY A 308 8.20 20.96 7.03
N VAL A 309 8.22 20.42 5.80
CA VAL A 309 7.65 21.08 4.61
C VAL A 309 6.16 20.83 4.48
N LEU A 310 5.71 19.58 4.69
CA LEU A 310 4.30 19.23 4.59
C LEU A 310 3.49 19.82 5.75
N PRO A 311 2.19 20.09 5.55
CA PRO A 311 1.28 20.35 6.67
C PRO A 311 1.28 19.21 7.69
N ASN A 312 0.68 19.45 8.85
CA ASN A 312 0.60 18.43 9.90
C ASN A 312 -0.17 17.19 9.40
N ILE A 313 0.55 16.11 9.13
CA ILE A 313 0.01 14.87 8.58
C ILE A 313 -0.95 14.21 9.56
N LYS A 314 -0.68 14.29 10.88
CA LYS A 314 -1.57 13.71 11.89
C LYS A 314 -2.94 14.40 11.87
N THR A 315 -2.97 15.73 11.76
CA THR A 315 -4.22 16.49 11.61
C THR A 315 -4.94 16.11 10.32
N LEU A 316 -4.23 16.10 9.18
CA LEU A 316 -4.83 15.70 7.90
C LEU A 316 -5.39 14.27 7.94
N LEU A 317 -4.70 13.35 8.62
CA LEU A 317 -5.15 11.99 8.79
C LEU A 317 -6.37 11.91 9.72
N ALA A 318 -6.41 12.66 10.82
CA ALA A 318 -7.57 12.67 11.71
C ALA A 318 -8.85 13.13 10.98
N ASP A 319 -8.72 14.07 10.03
CA ASP A 319 -9.82 14.64 9.25
C ASP A 319 -10.13 13.88 7.95
N TYR A 320 -9.48 12.74 7.71
CA TYR A 320 -9.69 11.96 6.49
C TYR A 320 -10.73 10.85 6.71
N PHE A 321 -11.79 10.86 5.93
CA PHE A 321 -12.85 9.85 5.98
C PHE A 321 -13.17 9.41 4.54
N PRO A 322 -12.75 8.21 4.11
CA PRO A 322 -13.03 7.74 2.76
C PRO A 322 -14.52 7.43 2.58
N ASN A 323 -15.05 7.66 1.38
CA ASN A 323 -16.44 7.35 1.02
C ASN A 323 -16.67 5.86 0.70
N SER A 324 -15.74 4.97 1.06
CA SER A 324 -15.77 3.55 0.67
C SER A 324 -15.26 2.68 1.80
N VAL A 325 -15.69 1.41 1.83
CA VAL A 325 -15.22 0.42 2.82
C VAL A 325 -13.70 0.40 2.80
N THR A 326 -13.09 0.60 3.97
CA THR A 326 -11.65 0.66 4.10
C THR A 326 -11.02 -0.69 3.78
N THR A 327 -9.93 -0.64 3.04
CA THR A 327 -9.07 -1.79 2.77
C THR A 327 -7.68 -1.53 3.37
N PRO A 328 -6.79 -2.53 3.44
CA PRO A 328 -5.42 -2.33 3.89
C PRO A 328 -4.59 -1.32 3.06
N ASN A 329 -5.12 -0.78 1.95
CA ASN A 329 -4.51 0.26 1.13
C ASN A 329 -4.96 1.69 1.50
N ILE A 330 -5.64 1.86 2.64
CA ILE A 330 -6.17 3.16 3.10
C ILE A 330 -5.08 4.22 3.28
N ASP A 331 -3.86 3.82 3.62
CA ASP A 331 -2.70 4.70 3.72
C ASP A 331 -2.32 5.30 2.36
N GLN A 332 -2.34 4.50 1.29
CA GLN A 332 -2.13 4.99 -0.08
C GLN A 332 -3.26 5.91 -0.54
N TRP A 333 -4.52 5.62 -0.17
CA TRP A 333 -5.65 6.49 -0.51
C TRP A 333 -5.51 7.84 0.20
N PHE A 334 -5.13 7.83 1.48
CA PHE A 334 -4.81 9.06 2.21
C PHE A 334 -3.70 9.87 1.54
N LEU A 335 -2.59 9.24 1.13
CA LEU A 335 -1.52 9.94 0.43
C LEU A 335 -2.00 10.54 -0.90
N ARG A 336 -2.76 9.78 -1.69
CA ARG A 336 -3.35 10.23 -2.95
C ARG A 336 -4.29 11.43 -2.72
N ASP A 337 -5.16 11.34 -1.73
CA ASP A 337 -6.27 12.29 -1.52
C ASP A 337 -5.87 13.55 -0.77
N ARG A 338 -4.91 13.44 0.16
CA ARG A 338 -4.58 14.52 1.10
C ARG A 338 -3.16 15.03 0.97
N ILE A 339 -2.21 14.23 0.48
CA ILE A 339 -0.79 14.60 0.48
C ILE A 339 -0.26 14.94 -0.92
N TRP A 340 -0.76 14.27 -1.95
CA TRP A 340 -0.26 14.37 -3.32
C TRP A 340 -0.21 15.81 -3.86
N ASN A 341 -1.20 16.64 -3.54
CA ASN A 341 -1.26 18.03 -4.00
C ASN A 341 -0.15 18.93 -3.46
N TYR A 342 0.44 18.59 -2.32
CA TYR A 342 1.62 19.26 -1.79
C TYR A 342 2.89 18.69 -2.44
N VAL A 343 2.99 17.36 -2.47
CA VAL A 343 4.18 16.65 -2.95
C VAL A 343 4.47 16.96 -4.42
N LYS A 344 3.45 16.95 -5.28
CA LYS A 344 3.63 17.14 -6.73
C LYS A 344 4.21 18.50 -7.14
N LYS A 345 4.20 19.50 -6.24
CA LYS A 345 4.78 20.83 -6.51
C LYS A 345 6.32 20.81 -6.59
N SER A 346 6.98 19.87 -5.91
CA SER A 346 8.45 19.73 -5.93
C SER A 346 8.86 18.29 -5.65
N CYS A 347 8.65 17.40 -6.63
CA CYS A 347 8.99 15.99 -6.51
C CYS A 347 9.90 15.52 -7.64
N LEU A 348 10.91 14.71 -7.30
CA LEU A 348 11.56 13.83 -8.26
C LEU A 348 10.88 12.46 -8.22
N ILE A 349 10.42 11.97 -9.36
CA ILE A 349 9.78 10.66 -9.46
C ILE A 349 10.69 9.75 -10.26
N HIS A 350 11.08 8.63 -9.67
CA HIS A 350 11.78 7.56 -10.36
C HIS A 350 10.79 6.43 -10.67
N ASP A 351 10.67 6.06 -11.95
CA ASP A 351 9.71 5.08 -12.42
C ASP A 351 10.32 4.15 -13.47
N ARG A 352 10.17 2.84 -13.29
CA ARG A 352 10.64 1.85 -14.26
C ARG A 352 9.64 1.63 -15.38
N CYS A 353 8.36 1.48 -15.03
CA CYS A 353 7.32 0.90 -15.89
C CYS A 353 6.46 1.96 -16.59
N PHE A 354 6.36 3.15 -16.01
CA PHE A 354 5.49 4.24 -16.46
C PHE A 354 6.28 5.53 -16.68
N SER A 355 5.61 6.53 -17.26
CA SER A 355 6.22 7.81 -17.65
C SER A 355 5.40 9.02 -17.19
N TYR A 356 4.43 8.80 -16.30
CA TYR A 356 3.52 9.83 -15.82
C TYR A 356 4.21 10.80 -14.85
N GLY A 357 3.90 12.10 -15.00
CA GLY A 357 4.40 13.15 -14.12
C GLY A 357 5.86 13.56 -14.37
N GLY A 358 6.37 13.32 -15.59
CA GLY A 358 7.78 13.60 -15.92
C GLY A 358 8.77 12.70 -15.19
N SER A 359 8.35 11.48 -14.85
CA SER A 359 9.18 10.52 -14.12
C SER A 359 10.45 10.16 -14.89
N GLN A 360 11.54 9.97 -14.16
CA GLN A 360 12.83 9.54 -14.67
C GLN A 360 13.00 8.05 -14.51
N LYS A 361 13.84 7.43 -15.35
CA LYS A 361 14.18 6.01 -15.18
C LYS A 361 14.93 5.81 -13.86
N ILE A 362 14.58 4.73 -13.16
CA ILE A 362 15.33 4.29 -11.97
C ILE A 362 16.79 4.03 -12.39
N PRO A 363 17.77 4.60 -11.66
CA PRO A 363 19.18 4.40 -11.99
C PRO A 363 19.61 2.94 -11.82
N GLY A 364 20.70 2.55 -12.49
CA GLY A 364 21.26 1.19 -12.39
C GLY A 364 20.59 0.17 -13.32
N PRO A 365 21.07 -1.08 -13.30
CA PRO A 365 20.52 -2.13 -14.16
C PRO A 365 19.08 -2.47 -13.78
N THR A 366 18.28 -2.76 -14.80
CA THR A 366 16.94 -3.32 -14.62
C THR A 366 17.11 -4.73 -14.05
N PRO A 367 16.44 -5.06 -12.94
CA PRO A 367 16.53 -6.39 -12.33
C PRO A 367 15.76 -7.42 -13.15
N ASP A 368 16.17 -8.68 -13.04
CA ASP A 368 15.45 -9.79 -13.64
C ASP A 368 14.16 -10.13 -12.86
N GLU A 369 13.22 -10.77 -13.57
CA GLU A 369 11.98 -11.30 -13.02
C GLU A 369 11.15 -10.26 -12.22
N ASN A 370 10.65 -10.67 -11.05
CA ASN A 370 9.82 -9.85 -10.17
C ASN A 370 10.66 -9.07 -9.14
N ILE A 371 11.99 -9.05 -9.21
CA ILE A 371 12.78 -8.30 -8.23
C ILE A 371 12.58 -6.80 -8.49
N HIS A 372 12.18 -6.03 -7.48
CA HIS A 372 11.96 -4.58 -7.62
C HIS A 372 12.09 -3.84 -6.29
N ILE A 373 12.36 -2.54 -6.33
CA ILE A 373 12.32 -1.67 -5.16
C ILE A 373 10.87 -1.62 -4.65
N GLY A 374 10.69 -1.94 -3.36
CA GLY A 374 9.36 -2.07 -2.75
C GLY A 374 8.75 -3.46 -2.79
N SER A 375 9.51 -4.47 -3.23
CA SER A 375 9.06 -5.86 -3.13
C SER A 375 9.26 -6.44 -1.74
N CYS A 376 8.30 -7.26 -1.29
CA CYS A 376 8.44 -8.07 -0.08
C CYS A 376 9.45 -9.22 -0.33
N GLU A 377 10.67 -9.11 0.20
CA GLU A 377 11.74 -10.12 -0.04
C GLU A 377 11.30 -11.51 0.41
N TYR A 378 10.63 -11.62 1.56
CA TYR A 378 10.11 -12.89 2.07
C TYR A 378 9.12 -13.55 1.12
N SER A 379 8.25 -12.77 0.46
CA SER A 379 7.28 -13.31 -0.49
C SER A 379 7.93 -13.80 -1.79
N GLN A 380 9.09 -13.24 -2.15
CA GLN A 380 9.80 -13.61 -3.37
C GLN A 380 10.79 -14.75 -3.15
N ARG A 381 11.51 -14.74 -2.03
CA ARG A 381 12.66 -15.61 -1.76
C ARG A 381 12.71 -16.02 -0.27
N PRO A 382 11.68 -16.71 0.26
CA PRO A 382 11.58 -17.01 1.69
C PRO A 382 12.75 -17.86 2.19
N GLU A 383 13.12 -18.92 1.47
CA GLU A 383 14.22 -19.82 1.84
C GLU A 383 15.57 -19.11 1.88
N PHE A 384 15.80 -18.19 0.93
CA PHE A 384 17.02 -17.38 0.91
C PHE A 384 17.08 -16.46 2.13
N GLN A 385 15.99 -15.75 2.43
CA GLN A 385 15.94 -14.83 3.56
C GLN A 385 16.09 -15.57 4.89
N GLU A 386 15.41 -16.71 5.07
CA GLU A 386 15.58 -17.57 6.25
C GLU A 386 17.02 -18.06 6.40
N LYS A 387 17.65 -18.48 5.30
CA LYS A 387 19.03 -18.97 5.32
C LYS A 387 20.03 -17.90 5.75
N ILE A 388 19.92 -16.68 5.24
CA ILE A 388 20.87 -15.60 5.57
C ILE A 388 20.65 -15.01 6.97
N LEU A 389 19.43 -15.15 7.51
CA LEU A 389 19.08 -14.65 8.84
C LEU A 389 19.21 -15.71 9.94
N SER A 390 19.44 -16.99 9.60
CA SER A 390 19.43 -18.11 10.55
C SER A 390 20.32 -17.89 11.78
N ALA A 391 21.54 -17.37 11.58
CA ALA A 391 22.46 -17.10 12.68
C ALA A 391 21.93 -16.08 13.70
N TRP A 392 21.07 -15.16 13.28
CA TRP A 392 20.43 -14.18 14.14
C TRP A 392 19.18 -14.74 14.82
N LEU A 393 18.39 -15.50 14.06
CA LEU A 393 17.19 -16.18 14.57
C LEU A 393 17.55 -17.24 15.63
N ASP A 394 18.64 -17.98 15.43
CA ASP A 394 19.09 -19.04 16.34
C ASP A 394 19.76 -18.48 17.61
N ARG A 395 20.41 -17.31 17.52
CA ARG A 395 20.85 -16.55 18.70
C ARG A 395 19.66 -16.10 19.56
N GLY A 396 18.51 -15.83 18.94
CA GLY A 396 17.24 -15.58 19.64
C GLY A 396 16.62 -16.80 20.29
N ARG A 397 16.77 -18.00 19.73
CA ARG A 397 16.19 -19.23 20.33
C ARG A 397 16.78 -19.58 21.71
N ASN A 398 18.01 -19.17 21.99
CA ASN A 398 18.63 -19.30 23.32
C ASN A 398 18.12 -18.24 24.32
N LYS A 399 17.43 -17.21 23.84
CA LYS A 399 16.71 -16.20 24.62
C LYS A 399 15.24 -16.18 24.19
N LYS A 400 14.49 -17.27 24.38
CA LYS A 400 13.01 -17.52 24.23
C LYS A 400 12.01 -16.49 23.59
N ASP A 401 12.41 -15.42 22.92
CA ASP A 401 11.69 -14.14 22.83
C ASP A 401 11.93 -13.37 21.50
N LEU A 402 12.39 -14.02 20.41
CA LEU A 402 12.45 -13.41 19.06
C LEU A 402 11.24 -13.76 18.21
#